data_AF-A0AAE3DL56-F1
#
_entry.id   AF-A0AAE3DL56-F1
#
_cell.length_a   1.000
_cell.length_b   1.000
_cell.length_c   1.000
_cell.angle_alpha   90.00
_cell.angle_beta   90.00
_cell.angle_gamma   90.00
#
_symmetry.space_group_name_H-M   'P 1'
#
loop_
_entity.id
_entity.type
_entity.pdbx_description
1 polymer ?
#
loop_
_entity_poly.entity_id
_entity_poly.type
_entity_poly.pdbx_seq_one_letter_code
_entity_poly.pdbx_strand_id
1 'polypeptide(L)'
;MLKNFMELVNALTASDIELPILTQDIEELEDLYEILKQSAAKESLPYCFVSTMLLATKEDVLSQIKTLEQVLHDDGKSQLKTELSSNLASFKSLLDRSEKLEEQFRPYLFCPALEEQS
;
A
#
# COMPACT_ATOMS: atom_id res chain seq x y z
N MET A 1 23.66 -20.71 -5.55
CA MET A 1 22.71 -21.16 -6.60
C MET A 1 21.40 -21.65 -5.98
N LEU A 2 21.38 -22.73 -5.18
CA LEU A 2 20.14 -23.20 -4.53
C LEU A 2 19.55 -22.18 -3.54
N LYS A 3 20.40 -21.49 -2.75
CA LYS A 3 19.98 -20.47 -1.78
C LYS A 3 19.24 -19.30 -2.45
N ASN A 4 19.85 -18.68 -3.46
CA ASN A 4 19.25 -17.58 -4.21
C ASN A 4 17.95 -18.02 -4.92
N PHE A 5 17.88 -19.28 -5.38
CA PHE A 5 16.65 -19.82 -5.95
C PHE A 5 15.52 -19.91 -4.91
N MET A 6 15.82 -20.41 -3.71
CA MET A 6 14.83 -20.46 -2.62
C MET A 6 14.41 -19.06 -2.15
N GLU A 7 15.34 -18.09 -2.12
CA GLU A 7 15.03 -16.69 -1.82
C GLU A 7 14.06 -16.09 -2.85
N LEU A 8 14.28 -16.36 -4.15
CA LEU A 8 13.36 -15.95 -5.22
C LEU A 8 11.96 -16.58 -5.08
N VAL A 9 11.89 -17.89 -4.79
CA VAL A 9 10.61 -18.59 -4.61
C VAL A 9 9.85 -18.09 -3.38
N ASN A 10 10.55 -17.85 -2.26
CA ASN A 10 9.94 -17.32 -1.05
C ASN A 10 9.42 -15.90 -1.28
N ALA A 11 10.18 -15.05 -1.95
CA ALA A 11 9.76 -13.69 -2.29
C ALA A 11 8.54 -13.69 -3.22
N LEU A 12 8.49 -14.62 -4.18
CA LEU A 12 7.36 -14.76 -5.09
C LEU A 12 6.11 -15.19 -4.32
N THR A 13 6.24 -16.22 -3.49
CA THR A 13 5.14 -16.74 -2.67
C THR A 13 4.60 -15.67 -1.71
N ALA A 14 5.48 -14.91 -1.06
CA ALA A 14 5.08 -13.80 -0.21
C ALA A 14 4.34 -12.71 -1.03
N SER A 15 4.88 -12.32 -2.18
CA SER A 15 4.27 -11.31 -3.04
C SER A 15 2.89 -11.74 -3.56
N ASP A 16 2.73 -13.00 -3.94
CA ASP A 16 1.47 -13.53 -4.48
C ASP A 16 0.36 -13.59 -3.41
N ILE A 17 0.74 -13.69 -2.12
CA ILE A 17 -0.20 -13.62 -0.99
C ILE A 17 -0.54 -12.16 -0.64
N GLU A 18 0.48 -11.31 -0.54
CA GLU A 18 0.36 -9.94 -0.03
C GLU A 18 -0.25 -8.99 -1.05
N LEU A 19 0.06 -9.16 -2.34
CA LEU A 19 -0.39 -8.23 -3.38
C LEU A 19 -1.93 -8.15 -3.48
N PRO A 20 -2.69 -9.26 -3.50
CA PRO A 20 -4.15 -9.20 -3.47
C PRO A 20 -4.71 -8.53 -2.20
N ILE A 21 -4.12 -8.81 -1.03
CA ILE A 21 -4.58 -8.26 0.26
C ILE A 21 -4.41 -6.74 0.26
N LEU A 22 -3.21 -6.26 -0.04
CA LEU A 22 -2.90 -4.83 -0.05
C LEU A 22 -3.61 -4.08 -1.18
N THR A 23 -3.92 -4.77 -2.29
CA THR A 23 -4.77 -4.20 -3.36
C THR A 23 -6.18 -3.96 -2.82
N GLN A 24 -6.76 -4.95 -2.14
CA GLN A 24 -8.10 -4.83 -1.57
C GLN A 24 -8.16 -3.75 -0.49
N ASP A 25 -7.18 -3.68 0.41
CA ASP A 25 -7.13 -2.65 1.46
C ASP A 25 -7.14 -1.23 0.87
N ILE A 26 -6.38 -1.01 -0.21
CA ILE A 26 -6.35 0.28 -0.92
C ILE A 26 -7.68 0.55 -1.63
N GLU A 27 -8.29 -0.46 -2.26
CA GLU A 27 -9.61 -0.32 -2.90
C GLU A 27 -10.71 0.02 -1.88
N GLU A 28 -10.70 -0.59 -0.70
CA GLU A 28 -11.65 -0.28 0.37
C GLU A 28 -11.48 1.16 0.89
N LEU A 29 -10.23 1.66 0.97
CA LEU A 29 -9.96 3.04 1.31
C LEU A 29 -10.41 4.01 0.20
N GLU A 30 -10.24 3.65 -1.07
CA GLU A 30 -10.73 4.43 -2.23
C GLU A 30 -12.26 4.51 -2.24
N ASP A 31 -12.94 3.40 -1.97
CA ASP A 31 -14.40 3.34 -1.85
C ASP A 31 -14.91 4.20 -0.68
N LEU A 32 -14.24 4.12 0.47
CA LEU A 32 -14.54 4.96 1.63
C LEU A 32 -14.41 6.45 1.29
N TYR A 33 -13.36 6.82 0.56
CA TYR A 33 -13.17 8.19 0.09
C TYR A 33 -14.32 8.67 -0.81
N GLU A 34 -14.74 7.85 -1.78
CA GLU A 34 -15.85 8.22 -2.68
C GLU A 34 -17.19 8.33 -1.94
N ILE A 35 -17.43 7.50 -0.90
CA ILE A 35 -18.60 7.64 -0.02
C ILE A 35 -18.60 9.00 0.69
N LEU A 36 -17.46 9.40 1.29
CA LEU A 36 -17.34 10.68 1.99
C LEU A 36 -17.57 11.88 1.07
N LYS A 37 -17.03 11.81 -0.15
CA LYS A 37 -17.21 12.84 -1.17
C LYS A 37 -18.66 13.02 -1.61
N GLN A 38 -19.45 11.95 -1.61
CA GLN A 38 -20.86 11.97 -1.98
C GLN A 38 -21.80 12.30 -0.80
N SER A 39 -21.31 12.21 0.44
CA SER A 39 -22.12 12.44 1.64
C SER A 39 -22.52 13.91 1.76
N ALA A 40 -23.82 14.19 1.62
CA ALA A 40 -24.40 15.53 1.80
C ALA A 40 -24.33 16.02 3.26
N ALA A 41 -24.06 15.13 4.21
CA ALA A 41 -24.08 15.40 5.65
C ALA A 41 -22.77 15.98 6.21
N LYS A 42 -21.73 16.23 5.37
CA LYS A 42 -20.37 16.58 5.82
C LYS A 42 -19.90 15.63 6.92
N GLU A 43 -20.03 14.33 6.70
CA GLU A 43 -19.49 13.34 7.61
C GLU A 43 -17.97 13.42 7.56
N SER A 44 -17.36 13.74 8.70
CA SER A 44 -15.92 13.81 8.85
C SER A 44 -15.44 12.57 9.61
N LEU A 45 -14.45 11.88 9.06
CA LEU A 45 -13.81 10.79 9.79
C LEU A 45 -12.74 11.34 10.74
N PRO A 46 -12.53 10.71 11.91
CA PRO A 46 -11.41 11.04 12.76
C PRO A 46 -10.09 10.89 12.01
N TYR A 47 -9.30 11.96 11.94
CA TYR A 47 -7.98 12.00 11.30
C TYR A 47 -7.12 10.81 11.74
N CYS A 48 -7.03 10.57 13.05
CA CYS A 48 -6.22 9.48 13.60
C CYS A 48 -6.61 8.10 13.08
N PHE A 49 -7.89 7.86 12.79
CA PHE A 49 -8.35 6.58 12.27
C PHE A 49 -7.86 6.37 10.83
N VAL A 50 -8.16 7.30 9.93
CA VAL A 50 -7.81 7.19 8.51
C VAL A 50 -6.31 7.24 8.31
N SER A 51 -5.61 8.13 9.00
CA SER A 51 -4.14 8.21 8.93
C SER A 51 -3.47 6.95 9.45
N THR A 52 -4.02 6.27 10.45
CA THR A 52 -3.45 4.99 10.93
C THR A 52 -3.61 3.89 9.87
N MET A 53 -4.78 3.79 9.22
CA MET A 53 -5.00 2.78 8.18
C MET A 53 -4.07 3.03 6.98
N LEU A 54 -4.03 4.27 6.48
CA LEU A 54 -3.14 4.65 5.37
C LEU A 54 -1.66 4.40 5.70
N LEU A 55 -1.22 4.76 6.92
CA LEU A 55 0.15 4.54 7.35
C LEU A 55 0.50 3.05 7.40
N ALA A 56 -0.36 2.23 8.01
CA ALA A 56 -0.15 0.78 8.09
C ALA A 56 -0.05 0.15 6.69
N THR A 57 -1.02 0.42 5.82
CA THR A 57 -1.00 -0.09 4.44
C THR A 57 0.25 0.37 3.67
N LYS A 58 0.67 1.62 3.85
CA LYS A 58 1.89 2.16 3.22
C LYS A 58 3.15 1.47 3.74
N GLU A 59 3.26 1.24 5.04
CA GLU A 59 4.40 0.53 5.65
C GLU A 59 4.50 -0.91 5.12
N ASP A 60 3.37 -1.60 4.99
CA ASP A 60 3.32 -2.96 4.45
C ASP A 60 3.74 -3.01 2.97
N VAL A 61 3.22 -2.09 2.14
CA VAL A 61 3.62 -1.96 0.73
C VAL A 61 5.12 -1.66 0.61
N LEU A 62 5.65 -0.73 1.40
CA LEU A 62 7.08 -0.38 1.39
C LEU A 62 7.96 -1.57 1.81
N SER A 63 7.50 -2.37 2.77
CA SER A 63 8.18 -3.59 3.20
C SER A 63 8.29 -4.61 2.06
N GLN A 64 7.21 -4.81 1.29
CA GLN A 64 7.21 -5.68 0.12
C GLN A 64 8.14 -5.16 -0.99
N ILE A 65 8.07 -3.87 -1.30
CA ILE A 65 8.95 -3.22 -2.29
C ILE A 65 10.42 -3.46 -1.92
N LYS A 66 10.78 -3.19 -0.66
CA LYS A 66 12.16 -3.36 -0.18
C LYS A 66 12.63 -4.81 -0.29
N THR A 67 11.78 -5.76 0.06
CA THR A 67 12.08 -7.20 -0.04
C THR A 67 12.33 -7.60 -1.49
N LEU A 68 11.48 -7.15 -2.42
CA LEU A 68 11.62 -7.43 -3.84
C LEU A 68 12.86 -6.78 -4.45
N GLU A 69 13.14 -5.53 -4.12
CA GLU A 69 14.35 -4.83 -4.60
C GLU A 69 15.64 -5.53 -4.13
N GLN A 70 15.66 -6.04 -2.90
CA GLN A 70 16.80 -6.82 -2.39
C GLN A 70 17.00 -8.13 -3.17
N VAL A 71 15.92 -8.87 -3.43
CA VAL A 71 15.97 -10.18 -4.11
C VAL A 71 16.25 -10.03 -5.61
N LEU A 72 15.87 -8.90 -6.20
CA LEU A 72 16.10 -8.60 -7.62
C LEU A 72 17.51 -8.05 -7.93
N HIS A 73 18.29 -7.65 -6.92
CA HIS A 73 19.61 -7.04 -7.09
C HIS A 73 20.64 -7.94 -7.83
N ASP A 74 20.48 -9.27 -7.82
CA ASP A 74 21.40 -10.16 -8.54
C ASP A 74 21.29 -10.05 -10.08
N ASP A 75 22.37 -10.22 -10.83
CA ASP A 75 22.40 -10.08 -12.31
C ASP A 75 21.91 -11.33 -13.10
N GLY A 76 21.59 -12.44 -12.42
CA GLY A 76 21.17 -13.67 -13.09
C GLY A 76 19.78 -13.57 -13.72
N LYS A 77 19.63 -13.84 -15.03
CA LYS A 77 18.32 -13.92 -15.70
C LYS A 77 17.57 -15.19 -15.25
N SER A 78 16.37 -15.04 -14.71
CA SER A 78 15.45 -16.15 -14.43
C SER A 78 14.01 -15.73 -14.70
N GLN A 79 13.13 -16.70 -15.02
CA GLN A 79 11.70 -16.43 -15.21
C GLN A 79 11.07 -15.85 -13.93
N LEU A 80 11.46 -16.37 -12.76
CA LEU A 80 11.04 -15.85 -11.46
C LEU A 80 11.34 -14.36 -11.30
N LYS A 81 12.46 -13.86 -11.82
CA LYS A 81 12.76 -12.42 -11.74
C LYS A 81 11.85 -11.56 -12.60
N THR A 82 11.38 -12.06 -13.74
CA THR A 82 10.40 -11.35 -14.56
C THR A 82 9.09 -11.20 -13.78
N GLU A 83 8.62 -12.28 -13.15
CA GLU A 83 7.41 -12.29 -12.32
C GLU A 83 7.56 -11.36 -11.10
N LEU A 84 8.67 -11.48 -10.36
CA LEU A 84 8.99 -10.60 -9.23
C LEU A 84 9.12 -9.12 -9.63
N SER A 85 9.65 -8.83 -10.82
CA SER A 85 9.73 -7.46 -11.34
C SER A 85 8.34 -6.91 -11.68
N SER A 86 7.44 -7.76 -12.18
CA SER A 86 6.03 -7.41 -12.38
C SER A 86 5.35 -7.12 -11.04
N ASN A 87 5.53 -7.99 -10.05
CA ASN A 87 4.99 -7.78 -8.70
C ASN A 87 5.55 -6.50 -8.07
N LEU A 88 6.84 -6.20 -8.24
CA LEU A 88 7.45 -4.95 -7.78
C LEU A 88 6.80 -3.73 -8.44
N ALA A 89 6.53 -3.77 -9.74
CA ALA A 89 5.83 -2.69 -10.43
C ALA A 89 4.40 -2.51 -9.89
N SER A 90 3.70 -3.60 -9.60
CA SER A 90 2.37 -3.56 -8.98
C SER A 90 2.41 -2.93 -7.59
N PHE A 91 3.34 -3.33 -6.72
CA PHE A 91 3.49 -2.71 -5.40
C PHE A 91 3.87 -1.23 -5.47
N LYS A 92 4.70 -0.82 -6.43
CA LYS A 92 5.00 0.61 -6.66
C LYS A 92 3.75 1.39 -7.08
N SER A 93 2.92 0.81 -7.94
CA SER A 93 1.62 1.39 -8.30
C SER A 93 0.68 1.50 -7.09
N LEU A 94 0.65 0.50 -6.20
CA LEU A 94 -0.11 0.55 -4.95
C LEU A 94 0.40 1.65 -4.01
N LEU A 95 1.72 1.83 -3.91
CA LEU A 95 2.30 2.91 -3.12
C LEU A 95 1.85 4.28 -3.65
N ASP A 96 1.98 4.51 -4.96
CA ASP A 96 1.56 5.77 -5.60
C ASP A 96 0.06 6.05 -5.38
N ARG A 97 -0.79 5.02 -5.46
CA ARG A 97 -2.23 5.12 -5.16
C ARG A 97 -2.47 5.51 -3.70
N SER A 98 -1.79 4.84 -2.76
CA SER A 98 -1.91 5.10 -1.32
C SER A 98 -1.50 6.53 -0.96
N GLU A 99 -0.38 7.02 -1.51
CA GLU A 99 0.09 8.39 -1.27
C GLU A 99 -0.88 9.44 -1.82
N LYS A 100 -1.42 9.20 -3.02
CA LYS A 100 -2.46 10.07 -3.60
C LYS A 100 -3.72 10.07 -2.75
N LEU A 101 -4.11 8.93 -2.21
CA LEU A 101 -5.31 8.78 -1.40
C LEU A 101 -5.18 9.54 -0.07
N GLU A 102 -4.00 9.53 0.55
CA GLU A 102 -3.71 10.33 1.74
C GLU A 102 -3.95 11.84 1.51
N GLU A 103 -3.47 12.38 0.39
CA GLU A 103 -3.71 13.77 0.02
C GLU A 103 -5.20 14.05 -0.21
N GLN A 104 -5.91 13.10 -0.82
CA GLN A 104 -7.33 13.21 -1.14
C GLN A 104 -8.22 13.16 0.09
N PHE A 105 -7.89 12.35 1.11
CA PHE A 105 -8.67 12.29 2.35
C PHE A 105 -8.62 13.58 3.15
N ARG A 106 -7.51 14.34 3.07
CA ARG A 106 -7.23 15.52 3.91
C ARG A 106 -8.41 16.48 4.14
N PRO A 107 -9.25 16.85 3.13
CA PRO A 107 -10.40 17.74 3.32
C PRO A 107 -11.56 17.14 4.12
N TYR A 108 -11.60 15.83 4.29
CA TYR A 108 -12.69 15.06 4.94
C TYR A 108 -12.30 14.54 6.33
N LEU A 109 -11.08 14.85 6.78
CA LEU A 109 -10.57 14.43 8.08
C LEU A 109 -10.78 15.52 9.13
N PHE A 110 -11.27 15.12 10.29
CA PHE A 110 -11.46 15.97 11.46
C PHE A 110 -10.45 15.61 12.55
N CYS A 111 -9.83 16.60 13.19
CA CYS A 111 -8.91 16.38 14.30
C CYS A 111 -9.47 17.02 15.58
N PRO A 112 -10.07 16.24 16.50
CA PRO A 112 -10.65 16.78 17.73
C PRO A 112 -9.62 17.56 18.58
N ALA A 113 -8.37 17.08 18.62
CA ALA A 113 -7.29 17.68 19.40
C ALA A 113 -6.80 19.04 18.88
N LEU A 114 -7.10 19.39 17.62
CA LEU A 114 -6.78 20.68 17.02
C LEU A 114 -7.94 21.69 17.11
N GLU A 115 -9.17 21.21 17.31
CA GLU A 115 -10.34 22.09 17.42
C GLU A 115 -10.59 22.61 18.83
N GLU A 116 -10.14 21.91 19.89
CA GLU A 116 -10.25 22.40 21.27
C GLU A 116 -9.35 23.62 21.59
N GLN A 117 -8.53 24.08 20.64
CA GLN A 117 -7.67 25.27 20.78
C GLN A 117 -8.17 26.50 19.99
N SER A 118 -9.35 26.43 19.35
CA SER A 118 -9.91 27.52 18.52
C SER A 118 -11.05 28.27 19.21
#